data_AF-A0A9W8QCV9-F1
#
_entry.id   AF-A0A9W8QCV9-F1
#
_cell.length_a   1.000
_cell.length_b   1.000
_cell.length_c   1.000
_cell.angle_alpha   90.00
_cell.angle_beta   90.00
_cell.angle_gamma   90.00
#
_symmetry.space_group_name_H-M   'P 1'
#
loop_
_entity.id
_entity.type
_entity.pdbx_description
1 polymer ?
#
loop_
_entity_poly.entity_id
_entity_poly.type
_entity_poly.pdbx_seq_one_letter_code
_entity_poly.pdbx_strand_id
1 'polypeptide(L)'
;MHEYMEQVGIALDWAFPPGVAVMATPSFFISQPMQAYNMLKWIWQNFSSEAPVYRHGKLVVCHDLDKWLLSLTFEKSEATLDVRESKQIFDTRMKTVMLMRKLLEQDLEDVTSPVVFAPVYIDGNDEQSLVNWFGWWSISQVDKFRKFSVICSDNDDDKRLSRYIKRSALRELFSNVCGLEGTAVDAERVSFKLVHDDTPQCLSTFIRGVSNDAHASWWNPLVICPWPVNQHEGKSRYGDASQWVNFFAEQYIVRAISGKTSPGRKNTQLGFFYTAEDAQTPTDLRYGQSAHPWVALVRPMELHRKPWKHSELLIWDCRLRDVARQSQTMSESDLSPAQRDLIAEVTRQYARINLPLGKVWAGGFKASKAYSCSLDITLDWMKAVVVNVKNWLPLSHEDLLNRRWTLVRSRSRSSPSMSPSPTAAPSGSADPNEYEAPEEAQRILFNPPNSSSGSPRSCQNRLYQWAMASRVAKESEYTYVPTLEWYREQQESGRGFEHVRVWSWKAFFEHYKIDDPEK
;
A
#
# COMPACT_ATOMS: atom_id res chain seq x y z
N MET A 1 -36.50 9.97 -11.78
CA MET A 1 -35.08 9.54 -11.93
C MET A 1 -34.47 9.13 -10.60
N HIS A 2 -34.48 9.96 -9.54
CA HIS A 2 -33.89 9.60 -8.23
C HIS A 2 -34.29 8.21 -7.70
N GLU A 3 -35.60 7.91 -7.65
CA GLU A 3 -36.13 6.61 -7.21
C GLU A 3 -35.56 5.40 -7.99
N TYR A 4 -35.19 5.61 -9.26
CA TYR A 4 -34.64 4.57 -10.13
C TYR A 4 -33.14 4.32 -9.87
N MET A 5 -32.44 5.23 -9.18
CA MET A 5 -31.04 5.02 -8.79
C MET A 5 -30.92 4.27 -7.46
N GLU A 6 -31.86 4.50 -6.53
CA GLU A 6 -31.94 3.78 -5.25
C GLU A 6 -32.24 2.28 -5.44
N GLN A 7 -33.16 1.94 -6.36
CA GLN A 7 -33.52 0.55 -6.66
C GLN A 7 -32.38 -0.29 -7.28
N VAL A 8 -31.29 0.32 -7.75
CA VAL A 8 -30.16 -0.36 -8.42
C VAL A 8 -28.87 -0.34 -7.57
N GLY A 9 -28.90 0.28 -6.37
CA GLY A 9 -27.75 0.31 -5.46
C GLY A 9 -26.53 1.09 -6.00
N ILE A 10 -26.76 2.04 -6.91
CA ILE A 10 -25.69 2.83 -7.54
C ILE A 10 -25.23 3.94 -6.58
N ALA A 11 -24.21 3.64 -5.77
CA ALA A 11 -23.50 4.65 -5.00
C ALA A 11 -22.70 5.57 -5.94
N LEU A 12 -23.05 6.87 -5.95
CA LEU A 12 -22.29 7.91 -6.65
C LEU A 12 -21.24 8.48 -5.69
N ASP A 13 -19.97 8.17 -5.94
CA ASP A 13 -18.82 8.77 -5.23
C ASP A 13 -18.27 9.99 -6.00
N TRP A 14 -17.68 10.95 -5.26
CA TRP A 14 -17.14 12.18 -5.82
C TRP A 14 -15.74 11.96 -6.40
N ALA A 15 -15.62 11.96 -7.73
CA ALA A 15 -14.33 12.10 -8.39
C ALA A 15 -13.83 13.56 -8.33
N PHE A 16 -12.51 13.72 -8.19
CA PHE A 16 -11.79 15.00 -8.19
C PHE A 16 -12.33 16.05 -7.20
N PRO A 17 -12.44 15.75 -5.89
CA PRO A 17 -12.76 16.77 -4.89
C PRO A 17 -11.63 17.81 -4.76
N PRO A 18 -11.89 19.02 -4.22
CA PRO A 18 -10.89 20.08 -4.13
C PRO A 18 -9.62 19.65 -3.40
N GLY A 19 -8.51 19.61 -4.13
CA GLY A 19 -7.19 19.35 -3.58
C GLY A 19 -6.09 19.30 -4.64
N VAL A 20 -4.83 19.43 -4.21
CA VAL A 20 -3.65 19.48 -5.09
C VAL A 20 -2.54 18.56 -4.60
N ALA A 21 -2.11 17.62 -5.44
CA ALA A 21 -0.88 16.87 -5.23
C ALA A 21 0.22 17.39 -6.17
N VAL A 22 1.36 17.78 -5.60
CA VAL A 22 2.49 18.39 -6.30
C VAL A 22 3.70 17.47 -6.17
N MET A 23 4.14 16.83 -7.25
CA MET A 23 5.41 16.14 -7.29
C MET A 23 6.55 17.10 -7.64
N ALA A 24 7.64 17.07 -6.87
CA ALA A 24 8.88 17.78 -7.19
C ALA A 24 9.96 16.82 -7.68
N THR A 25 10.62 17.17 -8.79
CA THR A 25 11.62 16.32 -9.45
C THR A 25 13.04 16.50 -8.88
N PRO A 26 13.90 15.47 -8.90
CA PRO A 26 15.29 15.59 -8.47
C PRO A 26 16.07 16.69 -9.23
N SER A 27 15.90 16.80 -10.56
CA SER A 27 16.56 17.85 -11.36
C SER A 27 16.23 19.27 -10.90
N PHE A 28 14.99 19.54 -10.47
CA PHE A 28 14.58 20.83 -9.93
C PHE A 28 15.34 21.19 -8.63
N PHE A 29 15.50 20.23 -7.71
CA PHE A 29 16.25 20.45 -6.46
C PHE A 29 17.76 20.67 -6.66
N ILE A 30 18.36 20.07 -7.68
CA ILE A 30 19.79 20.26 -8.02
C ILE A 30 20.00 21.64 -8.64
N SER A 31 19.19 21.96 -9.67
CA SER A 31 19.42 23.10 -10.56
C SER A 31 18.89 24.43 -10.06
N GLN A 32 17.77 24.45 -9.34
CA GLN A 32 17.05 25.67 -8.92
C GLN A 32 16.86 25.72 -7.38
N PRO A 33 17.94 25.79 -6.58
CA PRO A 33 17.89 25.60 -5.13
C PRO A 33 17.11 26.69 -4.36
N MET A 34 17.07 27.93 -4.85
CA MET A 34 16.33 29.03 -4.21
C MET A 34 14.83 28.93 -4.48
N GLN A 35 14.47 28.51 -5.69
CA GLN A 35 13.10 28.19 -6.09
C GLN A 35 12.63 26.94 -5.32
N ALA A 36 13.45 25.90 -5.19
CA ALA A 36 13.12 24.74 -4.36
C ALA A 36 12.86 25.12 -2.90
N TYR A 37 13.63 26.05 -2.32
CA TYR A 37 13.35 26.60 -0.99
C TYR A 37 12.01 27.36 -0.93
N ASN A 38 11.75 28.28 -1.86
CA ASN A 38 10.50 29.05 -1.91
C ASN A 38 9.27 28.16 -2.17
N MET A 39 9.43 27.07 -2.93
CA MET A 39 8.39 26.05 -3.11
C MET A 39 8.11 25.33 -1.79
N LEU A 40 9.11 24.85 -1.04
CA LEU A 40 8.88 24.22 0.28
C LEU A 40 8.28 25.21 1.29
N LYS A 41 8.67 26.49 1.26
CA LYS A 41 8.06 27.57 2.04
C LYS A 41 6.57 27.73 1.71
N TRP A 42 6.21 27.69 0.42
CA TRP A 42 4.82 27.71 -0.01
C TRP A 42 4.06 26.44 0.40
N ILE A 43 4.65 25.24 0.27
CA ILE A 43 4.06 23.99 0.76
C ILE A 43 3.75 24.09 2.26
N TRP A 44 4.69 24.55 3.08
CA TRP A 44 4.48 24.78 4.51
C TRP A 44 3.29 25.72 4.75
N GLN A 45 3.30 26.90 4.13
CA GLN A 45 2.29 27.95 4.31
C GLN A 45 0.88 27.58 3.79
N ASN A 46 0.72 26.47 3.06
CA ASN A 46 -0.54 26.08 2.44
C ASN A 46 -1.05 24.70 2.89
N PHE A 47 -0.17 23.72 3.09
CA PHE A 47 -0.53 22.30 3.30
C PHE A 47 -0.18 21.77 4.70
N SER A 48 0.64 22.46 5.50
CA SER A 48 0.94 22.03 6.88
C SER A 48 -0.22 22.36 7.84
N SER A 49 -0.24 21.74 9.02
CA SER A 49 -1.23 22.00 10.07
C SER A 49 -1.11 23.40 10.70
N GLU A 50 0.04 24.07 10.52
CA GLU A 50 0.29 25.47 10.91
C GLU A 50 -0.11 26.49 9.82
N ALA A 51 -0.64 26.04 8.68
CA ALA A 51 -1.03 26.94 7.58
C ALA A 51 -2.19 27.89 8.00
N PRO A 52 -2.06 29.22 7.84
CA PRO A 52 -3.09 30.18 8.25
C PRO A 52 -4.40 30.06 7.45
N VAL A 53 -4.34 29.42 6.27
CA VAL A 53 -5.50 28.94 5.51
C VAL A 53 -5.15 27.56 4.98
N TYR A 54 -5.55 26.50 5.70
CA TYR A 54 -5.31 25.12 5.26
C TYR A 54 -5.92 24.86 3.88
N ARG A 55 -5.09 24.43 2.93
CA ARG A 55 -5.49 23.96 1.60
C ARG A 55 -5.22 22.47 1.53
N HIS A 56 -6.25 21.68 1.19
CA HIS A 56 -6.08 20.25 1.04
C HIS A 56 -5.07 19.95 -0.08
N GLY A 57 -3.92 19.39 0.27
CA GLY A 57 -2.86 19.09 -0.68
C GLY A 57 -1.68 18.35 -0.06
N LYS A 58 -0.80 17.83 -0.91
CA LYS A 58 0.38 17.06 -0.53
C LYS A 58 1.54 17.36 -1.48
N LEU A 59 2.75 17.43 -0.93
CA LEU A 59 4.02 17.37 -1.66
C LEU A 59 4.38 15.91 -1.89
N VAL A 60 4.80 15.53 -3.10
CA VAL A 60 5.19 14.16 -3.46
C VAL A 60 6.65 14.14 -3.93
N VAL A 61 7.46 13.27 -3.35
CA VAL A 61 8.93 13.31 -3.46
C VAL A 61 9.54 11.91 -3.47
N CYS A 62 10.82 11.78 -3.85
CA CYS A 62 11.54 10.52 -3.67
C CYS A 62 11.68 10.12 -2.19
N HIS A 63 11.83 8.82 -1.95
CA HIS A 63 12.05 8.28 -0.61
C HIS A 63 13.28 8.94 0.06
N ASP A 64 13.20 9.20 1.37
CA ASP A 64 14.30 9.80 2.14
C ASP A 64 14.84 11.14 1.56
N LEU A 65 13.96 11.97 0.96
CA LEU A 65 14.37 13.23 0.32
C LEU A 65 15.23 14.12 1.22
N ASP A 66 15.01 14.19 2.53
CA ASP A 66 15.84 15.02 3.42
C ASP A 66 17.30 14.53 3.48
N LYS A 67 17.52 13.21 3.48
CA LYS A 67 18.85 12.58 3.42
C LYS A 67 19.46 12.77 2.03
N TRP A 68 18.67 12.65 0.97
CA TRP A 68 19.09 12.87 -0.42
C TRP A 68 19.52 14.33 -0.67
N LEU A 69 18.79 15.31 -0.12
CA LEU A 69 19.11 16.74 -0.16
C LEU A 69 20.32 17.09 0.72
N LEU A 70 20.45 16.48 1.91
CA LEU A 70 21.62 16.68 2.77
C LEU A 70 22.89 16.17 2.08
N SER A 71 22.81 14.99 1.47
CA SER A 71 23.86 14.42 0.63
C SER A 71 24.21 15.35 -0.54
N LEU A 72 23.23 15.91 -1.25
CA LEU A 72 23.43 16.87 -2.35
C LEU A 72 24.16 18.14 -1.88
N THR A 73 23.84 18.60 -0.67
CA THR A 73 24.40 19.82 -0.08
C THR A 73 25.87 19.66 0.26
N PHE A 74 26.29 18.50 0.80
CA PHE A 74 27.70 18.19 1.03
C PHE A 74 28.45 17.89 -0.28
N GLU A 75 27.84 17.14 -1.20
CA GLU A 75 28.45 16.83 -2.49
C GLU A 75 28.87 18.10 -3.25
N LYS A 76 27.96 19.07 -3.40
CA LYS A 76 28.24 20.32 -4.12
C LYS A 76 29.09 21.32 -3.30
N SER A 77 29.25 21.15 -1.98
CA SER A 77 30.26 21.90 -1.21
C SER A 77 31.68 21.37 -1.41
N GLU A 78 31.86 20.04 -1.49
CA GLU A 78 33.18 19.42 -1.66
C GLU A 78 33.68 19.42 -3.10
N ALA A 79 32.79 19.29 -4.09
CA ALA A 79 33.17 19.02 -5.49
C ALA A 79 33.86 20.18 -6.24
N THR A 80 33.98 21.38 -5.65
CA THR A 80 34.26 22.61 -6.41
C THR A 80 35.49 23.39 -5.92
N LEU A 81 36.68 22.85 -6.25
CA LEU A 81 37.98 23.47 -5.92
C LEU A 81 38.25 24.79 -6.68
N ASP A 82 37.80 24.93 -7.93
CA ASP A 82 38.05 26.13 -8.77
C ASP A 82 36.98 27.23 -8.64
N VAL A 83 35.73 26.86 -8.34
CA VAL A 83 34.61 27.82 -8.21
C VAL A 83 33.81 27.47 -6.96
N ARG A 84 34.28 27.94 -5.79
CA ARG A 84 33.58 27.72 -4.52
C ARG A 84 32.13 28.20 -4.65
N GLU A 85 31.17 27.28 -4.47
CA GLU A 85 29.74 27.61 -4.56
C GLU A 85 29.41 28.77 -3.62
N SER A 86 28.60 29.72 -4.08
CA SER A 86 28.23 30.89 -3.27
C SER A 86 27.65 30.42 -1.94
N LYS A 87 28.16 30.95 -0.82
CA LYS A 87 27.67 30.64 0.53
C LYS A 87 26.15 30.78 0.63
N GLN A 88 25.57 31.74 -0.09
CA GLN A 88 24.12 31.93 -0.18
C GLN A 88 23.38 30.69 -0.71
N ILE A 89 23.94 29.96 -1.68
CA ILE A 89 23.35 28.75 -2.25
C ILE A 89 23.45 27.57 -1.26
N PHE A 90 24.62 27.40 -0.63
CA PHE A 90 24.80 26.40 0.43
C PHE A 90 23.85 26.64 1.61
N ASP A 91 23.81 27.87 2.14
CA ASP A 91 22.89 28.30 3.20
C ASP A 91 21.43 28.10 2.79
N THR A 92 21.12 28.18 1.49
CA THR A 92 19.77 27.93 0.95
C THR A 92 19.45 26.44 0.87
N ARG A 93 20.34 25.57 0.35
CA ARG A 93 20.09 24.12 0.39
C ARG A 93 19.97 23.61 1.83
N MET A 94 20.78 24.11 2.76
CA MET A 94 20.62 23.79 4.19
C MET A 94 19.26 24.23 4.75
N LYS A 95 18.75 25.41 4.38
CA LYS A 95 17.38 25.83 4.75
C LYS A 95 16.31 24.92 4.12
N THR A 96 16.50 24.46 2.89
CA THR A 96 15.64 23.47 2.22
C THR A 96 15.62 22.14 2.98
N VAL A 97 16.79 21.62 3.40
CA VAL A 97 16.87 20.41 4.25
C VAL A 97 16.15 20.60 5.59
N MET A 98 16.42 21.71 6.28
CA MET A 98 15.79 22.00 7.58
C MET A 98 14.27 22.15 7.47
N LEU A 99 13.78 22.81 6.41
CA LEU A 99 12.34 22.95 6.18
C LEU A 99 11.69 21.63 5.76
N MET A 100 12.38 20.80 4.97
CA MET A 100 11.92 19.45 4.65
C MET A 100 11.80 18.59 5.92
N ARG A 101 12.79 18.63 6.83
CA ARG A 101 12.71 17.92 8.12
C ARG A 101 11.54 18.40 8.97
N LYS A 102 11.34 19.72 9.07
CA LYS A 102 10.15 20.26 9.75
C LYS A 102 8.84 19.77 9.12
N LEU A 103 8.73 19.66 7.80
CA LEU A 103 7.54 19.10 7.13
C LEU A 103 7.28 17.62 7.48
N LEU A 104 8.30 16.89 7.95
CA LEU A 104 8.21 15.50 8.41
C LEU A 104 8.01 15.38 9.94
N GLU A 105 8.37 16.42 10.68
CA GLU A 105 8.09 16.57 12.12
C GLU A 105 6.62 17.02 12.37
N GLN A 106 5.88 17.41 11.31
CA GLN A 106 4.46 17.78 11.37
C GLN A 106 3.58 16.52 11.31
N ASP A 107 3.04 16.13 12.47
CA ASP A 107 2.19 14.96 12.75
C ASP A 107 2.85 13.58 12.59
N LEU A 108 2.93 12.86 13.72
CA LEU A 108 3.26 11.43 13.79
C LEU A 108 2.04 10.53 13.51
N GLU A 109 0.85 11.10 13.34
CA GLU A 109 -0.36 10.41 12.92
C GLU A 109 -0.61 10.65 11.41
N ASP A 110 -0.20 9.66 10.60
CA ASP A 110 -0.03 9.60 9.13
C ASP A 110 -1.13 10.21 8.22
N VAL A 111 -2.27 10.62 8.78
CA VAL A 111 -3.46 11.13 8.07
C VAL A 111 -3.23 12.52 7.49
N THR A 112 -2.60 13.42 8.26
CA THR A 112 -2.47 14.86 7.94
C THR A 112 -1.21 15.18 7.15
N SER A 113 -0.09 14.49 7.41
CA SER A 113 1.27 14.75 6.91
C SER A 113 1.34 15.42 5.52
N PRO A 114 1.97 16.61 5.38
CA PRO A 114 1.99 17.35 4.11
C PRO A 114 2.84 16.70 3.01
N VAL A 115 3.53 15.59 3.30
CA VAL A 115 4.46 14.89 2.41
C VAL A 115 3.97 13.47 2.10
N VAL A 116 4.15 13.02 0.86
CA VAL A 116 4.02 11.62 0.44
C VAL A 116 5.33 11.19 -0.21
N PHE A 117 5.92 10.11 0.29
CA PHE A 117 7.12 9.52 -0.30
C PHE A 117 6.78 8.55 -1.44
N ALA A 118 7.61 8.56 -2.47
CA ALA A 118 7.75 7.43 -3.38
C ALA A 118 8.31 6.20 -2.63
N PRO A 119 8.10 4.97 -3.14
CA PRO A 119 8.58 3.77 -2.47
C PRO A 119 10.11 3.65 -2.45
N VAL A 120 10.64 3.02 -1.40
CA VAL A 120 12.09 2.83 -1.16
C VAL A 120 12.84 2.09 -2.29
N TYR A 121 12.16 1.28 -3.10
CA TYR A 121 12.75 0.58 -4.23
C TYR A 121 12.86 1.42 -5.52
N ILE A 122 12.25 2.61 -5.60
CA ILE A 122 12.55 3.56 -6.68
C ILE A 122 13.76 4.38 -6.23
N ASP A 123 14.84 4.39 -7.01
CA ASP A 123 16.02 5.17 -6.62
C ASP A 123 15.71 6.67 -6.63
N GLY A 124 16.18 7.40 -5.62
CA GLY A 124 15.90 8.83 -5.48
C GLY A 124 16.45 9.71 -6.59
N ASN A 125 17.34 9.17 -7.44
CA ASN A 125 17.86 9.81 -8.63
C ASN A 125 17.09 9.46 -9.91
N ASP A 126 16.22 8.44 -9.89
CA ASP A 126 15.48 7.97 -11.07
C ASP A 126 14.23 8.82 -11.31
N GLU A 127 14.44 10.05 -11.81
CA GLU A 127 13.37 10.99 -12.11
C GLU A 127 12.28 10.41 -13.02
N GLN A 128 12.66 9.58 -14.01
CA GLN A 128 11.70 8.99 -14.94
C GLN A 128 10.82 7.95 -14.23
N SER A 129 11.41 7.06 -13.43
CA SER A 129 10.63 6.09 -12.64
C SER A 129 9.76 6.78 -11.59
N LEU A 130 10.26 7.85 -10.94
CA LEU A 130 9.50 8.63 -9.96
C LEU A 130 8.29 9.32 -10.59
N VAL A 131 8.45 9.96 -11.76
CA VAL A 131 7.35 10.63 -12.48
C VAL A 131 6.35 9.60 -13.03
N ASN A 132 6.80 8.45 -13.54
CA ASN A 132 5.92 7.39 -14.00
C ASN A 132 5.13 6.76 -12.85
N TRP A 133 5.78 6.50 -11.71
CA TRP A 133 5.10 6.07 -10.49
C TRP A 133 4.06 7.10 -10.04
N PHE A 134 4.38 8.39 -10.02
CA PHE A 134 3.43 9.46 -9.67
C PHE A 134 2.23 9.50 -10.63
N GLY A 135 2.44 9.25 -11.93
CA GLY A 135 1.39 9.14 -12.93
C GLY A 135 0.40 8.00 -12.67
N TRP A 136 0.85 6.87 -12.11
CA TRP A 136 -0.02 5.78 -11.67
C TRP A 136 -0.61 6.01 -10.26
N TRP A 137 0.19 6.53 -9.32
CA TRP A 137 -0.25 6.86 -7.96
C TRP A 137 -1.40 7.86 -7.98
N SER A 138 -1.32 8.90 -8.83
CA SER A 138 -2.38 9.90 -8.97
C SER A 138 -3.74 9.30 -9.41
N ILE A 139 -3.74 8.23 -10.21
CA ILE A 139 -4.97 7.50 -10.57
C ILE A 139 -5.62 6.85 -9.33
N SER A 140 -4.82 6.41 -8.35
CA SER A 140 -5.33 5.85 -7.09
C SER A 140 -5.73 6.89 -6.04
N GLN A 141 -5.58 8.19 -6.33
CA GLN A 141 -5.97 9.31 -5.45
C GLN A 141 -6.99 10.28 -6.10
N VAL A 142 -7.65 9.90 -7.20
CA VAL A 142 -8.68 10.73 -7.85
C VAL A 142 -9.92 10.96 -6.98
N ASP A 143 -10.10 10.15 -5.94
CA ASP A 143 -11.07 10.30 -4.86
C ASP A 143 -10.68 11.38 -3.82
N LYS A 144 -9.46 11.94 -3.91
CA LYS A 144 -8.89 12.89 -2.92
C LYS A 144 -8.40 14.21 -3.50
N PHE A 145 -7.87 14.21 -4.73
CA PHE A 145 -7.30 15.42 -5.33
C PHE A 145 -7.88 15.72 -6.72
N ARG A 146 -8.02 17.01 -7.03
CA ARG A 146 -8.51 17.53 -8.33
C ARG A 146 -7.37 17.90 -9.28
N LYS A 147 -6.22 18.29 -8.74
CA LYS A 147 -5.05 18.68 -9.53
C LYS A 147 -3.87 17.79 -9.17
N PHE A 148 -3.30 17.15 -10.17
CA PHE A 148 -1.98 16.52 -10.11
C PHE A 148 -1.01 17.37 -10.91
N SER A 149 0.15 17.67 -10.34
CA SER A 149 1.15 18.50 -11.02
C SER A 149 2.56 18.03 -10.72
N VAL A 150 3.42 17.99 -11.74
CA VAL A 150 4.87 17.81 -11.58
C VAL A 150 5.52 19.18 -11.81
N ILE A 151 6.41 19.59 -10.90
CA ILE A 151 7.27 20.76 -11.08
C ILE A 151 8.68 20.32 -11.50
N CYS A 152 9.18 20.98 -12.54
CA CYS A 152 10.37 20.59 -13.28
C CYS A 152 11.41 21.70 -13.33
N SER A 153 12.67 21.32 -13.55
CA SER A 153 13.65 22.27 -14.03
C SER A 153 13.31 22.77 -15.43
N ASP A 154 13.80 23.97 -15.74
CA ASP A 154 13.81 24.62 -17.06
C ASP A 154 15.21 25.15 -17.40
N ASN A 155 16.23 24.60 -16.74
CA ASN A 155 17.61 25.04 -16.83
C ASN A 155 18.35 24.16 -17.84
N ASP A 156 19.02 24.77 -18.82
CA ASP A 156 19.76 24.07 -19.87
C ASP A 156 21.27 23.92 -19.56
N ASP A 157 21.72 24.34 -18.37
CA ASP A 157 23.11 24.17 -17.92
C ASP A 157 23.33 22.76 -17.32
N ASP A 158 23.98 21.90 -18.11
CA ASP A 158 24.44 20.56 -17.71
C ASP A 158 25.06 20.53 -16.30
N LYS A 159 25.87 21.53 -15.92
CA LYS A 159 26.57 21.55 -14.61
C LYS A 159 25.64 21.84 -13.43
N ARG A 160 24.48 22.46 -13.70
CA ARG A 160 23.41 22.67 -12.72
C ARG A 160 22.39 21.52 -12.75
N LEU A 161 22.37 20.70 -13.79
CA LEU A 161 21.60 19.46 -13.85
C LEU A 161 22.40 18.21 -13.45
N SER A 162 23.72 18.30 -13.30
CA SER A 162 24.58 17.16 -12.99
C SER A 162 24.64 16.82 -11.50
N ARG A 163 24.80 15.54 -11.18
CA ARG A 163 25.02 15.03 -9.83
C ARG A 163 25.99 13.84 -9.82
N TYR A 164 26.89 13.75 -8.85
CA TYR A 164 27.73 12.57 -8.66
C TYR A 164 26.89 11.38 -8.18
N ILE A 165 26.87 10.29 -8.97
CA ILE A 165 26.14 9.06 -8.62
C ILE A 165 27.12 7.90 -8.67
N LYS A 166 27.11 7.05 -7.64
CA LYS A 166 27.98 5.87 -7.56
C LYS A 166 27.52 4.79 -8.56
N ARG A 167 27.98 4.94 -9.81
CA ARG A 167 27.68 4.11 -10.98
C ARG A 167 27.81 2.59 -10.73
N SER A 168 28.83 2.19 -9.96
CA SER A 168 29.09 0.80 -9.56
C SER A 168 27.92 0.21 -8.79
N ALA A 169 27.59 0.81 -7.64
CA ALA A 169 26.45 0.41 -6.81
C ALA A 169 25.12 0.46 -7.57
N LEU A 170 24.88 1.51 -8.36
CA LEU A 170 23.66 1.61 -9.18
C LEU A 170 23.57 0.47 -10.23
N ARG A 171 24.69 0.07 -10.82
CA ARG A 171 24.76 -1.04 -11.78
C ARG A 171 24.58 -2.40 -11.10
N GLU A 172 25.13 -2.60 -9.90
CA GLU A 172 24.90 -3.80 -9.08
C GLU A 172 23.40 -3.96 -8.78
N LEU A 173 22.78 -2.90 -8.24
CA LEU A 173 21.35 -2.83 -7.94
C LEU A 173 20.44 -3.10 -9.16
N PHE A 174 20.82 -2.64 -10.36
CA PHE A 174 20.09 -2.93 -11.60
C PHE A 174 20.43 -4.30 -12.21
N SER A 175 21.63 -4.85 -12.00
CA SER A 175 22.02 -6.16 -12.55
C SER A 175 21.22 -7.30 -11.91
N ASN A 176 20.89 -7.17 -10.61
CA ASN A 176 20.00 -8.10 -9.91
C ASN A 176 18.57 -8.14 -10.50
N VAL A 177 18.17 -7.14 -11.29
CA VAL A 177 16.86 -7.14 -12.01
C VAL A 177 16.96 -7.93 -13.32
N CYS A 178 18.10 -7.90 -14.02
CA CYS A 178 18.30 -8.62 -15.28
C CYS A 178 18.44 -10.15 -15.12
N GLY A 179 18.59 -10.67 -13.89
CA GLY A 179 18.57 -12.12 -13.62
C GLY A 179 17.23 -12.81 -13.95
N LEU A 180 16.19 -12.03 -14.28
CA LEU A 180 14.84 -12.50 -14.63
C LEU A 180 14.52 -12.45 -16.14
N GLU A 181 15.50 -12.18 -17.03
CA GLU A 181 15.27 -12.24 -18.49
C GLU A 181 15.19 -13.69 -19.04
N GLY A 182 14.23 -14.46 -18.51
CA GLY A 182 13.65 -15.60 -19.20
C GLY A 182 12.92 -15.14 -20.47
N THR A 183 12.94 -15.98 -21.50
CA THR A 183 12.41 -15.72 -22.86
C THR A 183 11.09 -14.93 -22.89
N ALA A 184 11.05 -13.87 -23.70
CA ALA A 184 9.91 -12.96 -23.85
C ALA A 184 8.63 -13.63 -24.41
N VAL A 185 7.87 -14.27 -23.52
CA VAL A 185 6.48 -14.73 -23.73
C VAL A 185 5.62 -14.29 -22.54
N ASP A 186 6.07 -14.57 -21.31
CA ASP A 186 5.37 -14.20 -20.08
C ASP A 186 6.06 -13.04 -19.34
N ALA A 187 5.55 -11.83 -19.57
CA ALA A 187 5.93 -10.66 -18.77
C ALA A 187 5.17 -10.67 -17.42
N GLU A 188 5.62 -11.52 -16.49
CA GLU A 188 5.08 -11.54 -15.13
C GLU A 188 5.18 -10.16 -14.47
N ARG A 189 4.11 -9.74 -13.82
CA ARG A 189 4.07 -8.46 -13.11
C ARG A 189 4.94 -8.55 -11.88
N VAL A 190 6.08 -7.85 -11.88
CA VAL A 190 6.86 -7.55 -10.67
C VAL A 190 5.88 -7.08 -9.60
N SER A 191 5.66 -7.93 -8.60
CA SER A 191 4.57 -7.75 -7.66
C SER A 191 5.02 -6.84 -6.54
N PHE A 192 4.22 -5.80 -6.29
CA PHE A 192 4.34 -5.06 -5.05
C PHE A 192 4.14 -6.06 -3.89
N LYS A 193 5.05 -6.03 -2.93
CA LYS A 193 4.91 -6.70 -1.64
C LYS A 193 4.70 -5.67 -0.53
N LEU A 194 3.89 -6.03 0.46
CA LEU A 194 3.55 -5.21 1.63
C LEU A 194 4.27 -5.73 2.89
N VAL A 195 4.59 -7.02 2.93
CA VAL A 195 5.54 -7.64 3.88
C VAL A 195 6.69 -8.29 3.12
N HIS A 196 7.89 -8.28 3.70
CA HIS A 196 9.10 -8.78 3.03
C HIS A 196 9.14 -10.31 3.00
N ASP A 197 8.66 -10.94 4.07
CA ASP A 197 8.51 -12.38 4.28
C ASP A 197 7.13 -12.69 4.91
N ASP A 198 6.80 -13.97 5.02
CA ASP A 198 5.56 -14.48 5.63
C ASP A 198 5.77 -15.17 6.99
N THR A 199 6.87 -14.85 7.68
CA THR A 199 7.15 -15.37 9.03
C THR A 199 6.11 -14.87 10.04
N PRO A 200 5.80 -15.67 11.08
CA PRO A 200 4.92 -15.25 12.16
C PRO A 200 5.36 -13.92 12.79
N GLN A 201 6.68 -13.67 12.89
CA GLN A 201 7.30 -12.48 13.45
C GLN A 201 7.03 -11.22 12.60
N CYS A 202 7.26 -11.30 11.28
CA CYS A 202 7.02 -10.18 10.35
C CYS A 202 5.53 -9.86 10.26
N LEU A 203 4.69 -10.88 10.06
CA LEU A 203 3.23 -10.74 10.02
C LEU A 203 2.66 -10.14 11.31
N SER A 204 3.11 -10.61 12.49
CA SER A 204 2.69 -10.04 13.78
C SER A 204 3.14 -8.59 13.96
N THR A 205 4.28 -8.21 13.40
CA THR A 205 4.77 -6.82 13.44
C THR A 205 3.87 -5.91 12.60
N PHE A 206 3.53 -6.31 11.38
CA PHE A 206 2.55 -5.60 10.53
C PHE A 206 1.18 -5.50 11.20
N ILE A 207 0.65 -6.63 11.70
CA ILE A 207 -0.67 -6.72 12.33
C ILE A 207 -0.73 -5.85 13.61
N ARG A 208 0.35 -5.77 14.38
CA ARG A 208 0.45 -4.85 15.53
C ARG A 208 0.45 -3.38 15.11
N GLY A 209 1.08 -3.02 13.99
CA GLY A 209 0.95 -1.69 13.39
C GLY A 209 -0.52 -1.35 13.10
N VAL A 210 -1.19 -2.19 12.32
CA VAL A 210 -2.62 -2.01 11.97
C VAL A 210 -3.55 -2.05 13.20
N SER A 211 -3.14 -2.74 14.28
CA SER A 211 -3.85 -2.69 15.57
C SER A 211 -3.63 -1.35 16.29
N ASN A 212 -2.42 -0.79 16.28
CA ASN A 212 -2.14 0.54 16.83
C ASN A 212 -2.94 1.63 16.10
N ASP A 213 -3.01 1.58 14.76
CA ASP A 213 -3.87 2.46 13.94
C ASP A 213 -5.34 2.39 14.40
N ALA A 214 -5.84 1.18 14.70
CA ALA A 214 -7.19 0.93 15.22
C ALA A 214 -7.38 1.28 16.72
N HIS A 215 -6.32 1.70 17.40
CA HIS A 215 -6.33 2.19 18.78
C HIS A 215 -6.13 3.71 18.88
N ALA A 216 -5.39 4.34 17.96
CA ALA A 216 -5.27 5.79 17.85
C ALA A 216 -6.60 6.45 17.41
N SER A 217 -7.33 5.82 16.48
CA SER A 217 -8.60 6.36 15.97
C SER A 217 -9.68 6.49 17.07
N TRP A 218 -10.10 7.74 17.35
CA TRP A 218 -11.14 8.12 18.34
C TRP A 218 -12.39 7.24 18.29
N TRP A 219 -12.80 6.81 17.09
CA TRP A 219 -13.92 5.87 16.92
C TRP A 219 -13.53 4.70 16.04
N ASN A 220 -12.97 3.65 16.65
CA ASN A 220 -12.79 2.36 16.01
C ASN A 220 -13.26 1.20 16.91
N PRO A 221 -14.28 0.41 16.51
CA PRO A 221 -14.86 -0.67 17.31
C PRO A 221 -14.10 -2.00 17.27
N LEU A 222 -13.00 -2.10 16.51
CA LEU A 222 -12.27 -3.35 16.26
C LEU A 222 -11.35 -3.74 17.41
N VAL A 223 -11.34 -5.03 17.75
CA VAL A 223 -10.33 -5.70 18.58
C VAL A 223 -9.54 -6.64 17.65
N ILE A 224 -8.35 -6.21 17.25
CA ILE A 224 -7.48 -6.96 16.33
C ILE A 224 -6.62 -7.93 17.13
N CYS A 225 -6.61 -9.20 16.72
CA CYS A 225 -5.64 -10.18 17.23
C CYS A 225 -4.23 -9.78 16.78
N PRO A 226 -3.25 -9.58 17.70
CA PRO A 226 -1.92 -9.06 17.36
C PRO A 226 -0.97 -10.11 16.75
N TRP A 227 -1.46 -11.32 16.43
CA TRP A 227 -0.71 -12.44 15.86
C TRP A 227 -1.56 -13.13 14.77
N PRO A 228 -0.96 -13.72 13.73
CA PRO A 228 -1.65 -14.62 12.82
C PRO A 228 -2.23 -15.82 13.56
N VAL A 229 -3.51 -16.12 13.34
CA VAL A 229 -4.18 -17.25 13.96
C VAL A 229 -3.70 -18.55 13.30
N ASN A 230 -3.40 -19.57 14.12
CA ASN A 230 -2.80 -20.86 13.75
C ASN A 230 -1.28 -20.85 13.41
N GLN A 231 -0.55 -19.74 13.59
CA GLN A 231 0.93 -19.74 13.59
C GLN A 231 1.47 -19.37 14.98
N HIS A 232 2.16 -20.29 15.68
CA HIS A 232 2.77 -19.95 16.97
C HIS A 232 3.92 -20.86 17.43
N GLU A 233 4.98 -20.25 17.98
CA GLU A 233 6.03 -20.95 18.75
C GLU A 233 5.55 -21.24 20.19
N GLY A 234 4.63 -22.21 20.33
CA GLY A 234 4.34 -22.96 21.56
C GLY A 234 3.86 -22.24 22.84
N LYS A 235 3.74 -20.90 22.88
CA LYS A 235 3.44 -20.16 24.14
C LYS A 235 2.41 -19.01 24.05
N SER A 236 1.78 -18.78 22.89
CA SER A 236 0.80 -17.69 22.72
C SER A 236 -0.57 -18.02 23.32
N ARG A 237 -1.29 -17.00 23.82
CA ARG A 237 -2.73 -17.10 24.23
C ARG A 237 -3.71 -16.95 23.06
N TYR A 238 -3.18 -16.96 21.84
CA TYR A 238 -3.89 -16.73 20.59
C TYR A 238 -3.48 -17.78 19.53
N GLY A 239 -2.98 -18.94 19.97
CA GLY A 239 -2.29 -19.91 19.10
C GLY A 239 -3.19 -20.63 18.11
N ASP A 240 -4.50 -20.69 18.36
CA ASP A 240 -5.48 -21.35 17.51
C ASP A 240 -6.81 -20.60 17.40
N ALA A 241 -7.67 -21.02 16.47
CA ALA A 241 -9.00 -20.46 16.24
C ALA A 241 -9.92 -20.51 17.49
N SER A 242 -9.87 -21.58 18.29
CA SER A 242 -10.67 -21.71 19.52
C SER A 242 -10.25 -20.67 20.56
N GLN A 243 -8.95 -20.45 20.74
CA GLN A 243 -8.40 -19.40 21.62
C GLN A 243 -8.79 -18.00 21.14
N TRP A 244 -8.72 -17.74 19.82
CA TRP A 244 -9.14 -16.47 19.23
C TRP A 244 -10.61 -16.17 19.52
N VAL A 245 -11.53 -17.12 19.27
CA VAL A 245 -12.98 -16.97 19.54
C VAL A 245 -13.22 -16.74 21.04
N ASN A 246 -12.60 -17.54 21.92
CA ASN A 246 -12.91 -17.52 23.35
C ASN A 246 -12.44 -16.24 24.04
N PHE A 247 -11.25 -15.74 23.67
CA PHE A 247 -10.68 -14.52 24.25
C PHE A 247 -11.63 -13.33 24.10
N PHE A 248 -12.19 -13.09 22.92
CA PHE A 248 -13.06 -11.95 22.71
C PHE A 248 -14.48 -12.17 23.28
N ALA A 249 -14.99 -13.40 23.21
CA ALA A 249 -16.25 -13.78 23.85
C ALA A 249 -16.23 -13.47 25.37
N GLU A 250 -15.20 -13.92 26.09
CA GLU A 250 -15.03 -13.66 27.53
C GLU A 250 -14.70 -12.20 27.85
N GLN A 251 -13.67 -11.64 27.21
CA GLN A 251 -13.08 -10.37 27.66
C GLN A 251 -13.88 -9.15 27.21
N TYR A 252 -14.63 -9.23 26.10
CA TYR A 252 -15.40 -8.12 25.56
C TYR A 252 -16.90 -8.37 25.58
N ILE A 253 -17.39 -9.46 24.97
CA ILE A 253 -18.83 -9.69 24.80
C ILE A 253 -19.53 -9.95 26.13
N VAL A 254 -19.07 -10.92 26.93
CA VAL A 254 -19.66 -11.22 28.25
C VAL A 254 -19.58 -10.01 29.19
N ARG A 255 -18.48 -9.25 29.18
CA ARG A 255 -18.35 -8.03 30.01
C ARG A 255 -19.29 -6.91 29.56
N ALA A 256 -19.50 -6.74 28.25
CA ALA A 256 -20.41 -5.75 27.69
C ALA A 256 -21.89 -6.09 27.96
N ILE A 257 -22.27 -7.37 27.84
CA ILE A 257 -23.61 -7.87 28.21
C ILE A 257 -23.85 -7.71 29.72
N SER A 258 -22.82 -7.96 30.54
CA SER A 258 -22.87 -7.80 32.00
C SER A 258 -22.89 -6.33 32.48
N GLY A 259 -22.77 -5.35 31.58
CA GLY A 259 -22.67 -3.91 31.95
C GLY A 259 -21.37 -3.52 32.66
N LYS A 260 -20.32 -4.37 32.64
CA LYS A 260 -19.07 -4.21 33.41
C LYS A 260 -17.93 -3.53 32.63
N THR A 261 -18.25 -2.69 31.64
CA THR A 261 -17.27 -2.07 30.73
C THR A 261 -17.31 -0.55 30.80
N SER A 262 -16.11 0.06 30.82
CA SER A 262 -15.90 1.51 30.62
C SER A 262 -16.11 1.88 29.14
N PRO A 263 -16.24 3.16 28.75
CA PRO A 263 -16.95 3.57 27.52
C PRO A 263 -16.24 3.34 26.17
N GLY A 264 -15.20 2.50 26.13
CA GLY A 264 -14.57 2.05 24.88
C GLY A 264 -15.53 1.22 24.03
N ARG A 265 -15.91 1.72 22.85
CA ARG A 265 -16.95 1.14 21.97
C ARG A 265 -16.51 -0.12 21.20
N LYS A 266 -15.60 -0.93 21.77
CA LYS A 266 -15.07 -2.16 21.16
C LYS A 266 -16.16 -3.24 21.15
N ASN A 267 -16.54 -3.73 19.96
CA ASN A 267 -17.68 -4.65 19.78
C ASN A 267 -17.54 -5.65 18.61
N THR A 268 -16.45 -5.59 17.85
CA THR A 268 -16.16 -6.47 16.72
C THR A 268 -14.73 -6.97 16.85
N GLN A 269 -14.49 -8.27 16.74
CA GLN A 269 -13.14 -8.83 16.65
C GLN A 269 -12.67 -8.87 15.20
N LEU A 270 -11.36 -8.84 14.98
CA LEU A 270 -10.73 -9.15 13.70
C LEU A 270 -9.57 -10.12 13.95
N GLY A 271 -9.50 -11.19 13.17
CA GLY A 271 -8.40 -12.15 13.14
C GLY A 271 -7.88 -12.30 11.71
N PHE A 272 -6.57 -12.23 11.56
CA PHE A 272 -5.89 -12.61 10.33
C PHE A 272 -5.47 -14.09 10.45
N PHE A 273 -5.80 -14.89 9.44
CA PHE A 273 -5.58 -16.33 9.40
C PHE A 273 -4.64 -16.64 8.23
N TYR A 274 -3.61 -17.46 8.47
CA TYR A 274 -2.66 -17.88 7.44
C TYR A 274 -2.45 -19.40 7.57
N THR A 275 -3.16 -20.15 6.74
CA THR A 275 -3.42 -21.60 6.95
C THR A 275 -3.10 -22.41 5.71
N ALA A 276 -2.29 -23.47 5.82
CA ALA A 276 -2.11 -24.42 4.71
C ALA A 276 -3.40 -25.20 4.42
N GLU A 277 -3.64 -25.57 3.16
CA GLU A 277 -4.88 -26.25 2.75
C GLU A 277 -4.88 -27.76 3.03
N ASP A 278 -3.71 -28.41 2.92
CA ASP A 278 -3.57 -29.86 3.12
C ASP A 278 -3.27 -30.29 4.57
N ALA A 279 -3.28 -29.34 5.51
CA ALA A 279 -2.93 -29.58 6.91
C ALA A 279 -4.02 -30.35 7.66
N GLN A 280 -3.89 -31.68 7.73
CA GLN A 280 -4.79 -32.57 8.47
C GLN A 280 -4.79 -32.33 10.00
N THR A 281 -3.87 -31.50 10.50
CA THR A 281 -3.79 -31.01 11.88
C THR A 281 -3.53 -29.49 11.85
N PRO A 282 -4.21 -28.66 12.67
CA PRO A 282 -4.04 -27.19 12.64
C PRO A 282 -2.69 -26.65 13.11
N THR A 283 -1.79 -27.51 13.60
CA THR A 283 -0.45 -27.15 14.08
C THR A 283 0.63 -27.43 13.04
N ASP A 284 1.55 -26.47 12.94
CA ASP A 284 2.81 -26.47 12.21
C ASP A 284 2.70 -26.51 10.67
N LEU A 285 2.81 -25.32 10.06
CA LEU A 285 3.17 -25.17 8.65
C LEU A 285 4.54 -25.82 8.42
N ARG A 286 4.61 -26.84 7.56
CA ARG A 286 5.89 -27.43 7.17
C ARG A 286 6.56 -26.57 6.12
N TYR A 287 7.89 -26.52 6.14
CA TYR A 287 8.70 -25.86 5.10
C TYR A 287 8.21 -26.26 3.70
N GLY A 288 7.86 -25.27 2.87
CA GLY A 288 7.36 -25.46 1.50
C GLY A 288 5.85 -25.68 1.34
N GLN A 289 5.03 -25.65 2.40
CA GLN A 289 3.56 -25.71 2.25
C GLN A 289 2.96 -24.34 1.88
N SER A 290 2.06 -24.32 0.89
CA SER A 290 1.36 -23.11 0.45
C SER A 290 0.30 -22.67 1.49
N ALA A 291 0.66 -21.68 2.29
CA ALA A 291 -0.22 -21.08 3.29
C ALA A 291 -1.17 -20.05 2.66
N HIS A 292 -2.43 -20.09 3.05
CA HIS A 292 -3.50 -19.29 2.45
C HIS A 292 -3.99 -18.20 3.41
N PRO A 293 -3.92 -16.92 3.01
CA PRO A 293 -4.29 -15.77 3.84
C PRO A 293 -5.76 -15.38 3.70
N TRP A 294 -6.42 -15.15 4.82
CA TRP A 294 -7.80 -14.66 4.89
C TRP A 294 -8.06 -13.93 6.23
N VAL A 295 -9.18 -13.20 6.32
CA VAL A 295 -9.56 -12.46 7.53
C VAL A 295 -10.94 -12.90 7.99
N ALA A 296 -11.11 -13.09 9.30
CA ALA A 296 -12.42 -13.30 9.92
C ALA A 296 -12.74 -12.20 10.92
N LEU A 297 -14.03 -11.84 11.01
CA LEU A 297 -14.55 -10.88 11.98
C LEU A 297 -15.79 -11.44 12.65
N VAL A 298 -15.84 -11.43 13.98
CA VAL A 298 -17.02 -11.86 14.75
C VAL A 298 -17.55 -10.70 15.59
N ARG A 299 -18.87 -10.50 15.57
CA ARG A 299 -19.56 -9.42 16.29
C ARG A 299 -21.01 -9.78 16.61
N PRO A 300 -21.67 -9.11 17.58
CA PRO A 300 -23.12 -9.19 17.74
C PRO A 300 -23.85 -8.69 16.49
N MET A 301 -24.92 -9.39 16.08
CA MET A 301 -25.81 -8.95 15.00
C MET A 301 -26.54 -7.67 15.36
N GLU A 302 -26.83 -6.86 14.33
CA GLU A 302 -27.60 -5.61 14.44
C GLU A 302 -27.08 -4.70 15.57
N LEU A 303 -25.76 -4.48 15.63
CA LEU A 303 -25.03 -3.76 16.71
C LEU A 303 -25.72 -2.54 17.36
N HIS A 304 -26.55 -1.82 16.59
CA HIS A 304 -27.32 -0.64 16.99
C HIS A 304 -28.55 -0.95 17.86
N ARG A 305 -29.02 -2.20 17.92
CA ARG A 305 -30.17 -2.67 18.72
C ARG A 305 -29.66 -3.44 19.93
N LYS A 306 -30.16 -3.11 21.12
CA LYS A 306 -29.85 -3.81 22.38
C LYS A 306 -31.13 -4.29 23.06
N PRO A 307 -31.11 -5.40 23.82
CA PRO A 307 -29.99 -6.33 23.98
C PRO A 307 -29.71 -7.13 22.69
N TRP A 308 -28.44 -7.46 22.46
CA TRP A 308 -28.04 -8.34 21.36
C TRP A 308 -28.54 -9.76 21.61
N LYS A 309 -28.99 -10.46 20.57
CA LYS A 309 -29.57 -11.83 20.67
C LYS A 309 -28.82 -12.91 19.88
N HIS A 310 -28.02 -12.51 18.91
CA HIS A 310 -27.27 -13.39 18.01
C HIS A 310 -25.92 -12.76 17.68
N SER A 311 -24.95 -13.56 17.26
CA SER A 311 -23.70 -13.11 16.63
C SER A 311 -23.74 -13.34 15.12
N GLU A 312 -22.88 -12.62 14.39
CA GLU A 312 -22.56 -12.88 13.00
C GLU A 312 -21.05 -13.00 12.80
N LEU A 313 -20.67 -13.86 11.86
CA LEU A 313 -19.30 -14.08 11.43
C LEU A 313 -19.18 -13.58 9.98
N LEU A 314 -18.15 -12.80 9.70
CA LEU A 314 -17.82 -12.26 8.38
C LEU A 314 -16.45 -12.80 7.97
N ILE A 315 -16.37 -13.51 6.85
CA ILE A 315 -15.15 -14.11 6.31
C ILE A 315 -14.76 -13.40 5.03
N TRP A 316 -13.59 -12.78 4.99
CA TRP A 316 -13.05 -12.17 3.78
C TRP A 316 -11.86 -12.96 3.27
N ASP A 317 -11.93 -13.38 2.01
CA ASP A 317 -10.91 -14.15 1.31
C ASP A 317 -10.89 -13.67 -0.15
N CYS A 318 -9.71 -13.25 -0.62
CA CYS A 318 -9.55 -12.67 -1.94
C CYS A 318 -9.95 -13.61 -3.10
N ARG A 319 -9.98 -14.93 -2.86
CA ARG A 319 -10.37 -15.97 -3.84
C ARG A 319 -11.88 -16.05 -4.04
N LEU A 320 -12.66 -15.71 -3.01
CA LEU A 320 -14.13 -15.62 -3.09
C LEU A 320 -14.63 -14.44 -3.95
N ARG A 321 -13.71 -13.64 -4.52
CA ARG A 321 -14.00 -12.51 -5.42
C ARG A 321 -14.89 -12.92 -6.59
N ASP A 322 -14.58 -14.04 -7.24
CA ASP A 322 -15.26 -14.47 -8.47
C ASP A 322 -16.50 -15.32 -8.19
N VAL A 323 -16.51 -16.10 -7.09
CA VAL A 323 -17.73 -16.75 -6.58
C VAL A 323 -18.80 -15.69 -6.25
N ALA A 324 -18.41 -14.63 -5.52
CA ALA A 324 -19.30 -13.50 -5.18
C ALA A 324 -19.64 -12.56 -6.36
N ARG A 325 -19.05 -12.78 -7.55
CA ARG A 325 -19.46 -12.13 -8.81
C ARG A 325 -20.49 -12.98 -9.57
N GLN A 326 -20.37 -14.29 -9.50
CA GLN A 326 -21.22 -15.24 -10.23
C GLN A 326 -22.52 -15.56 -9.50
N SER A 327 -22.55 -15.51 -8.16
CA SER A 327 -23.73 -15.80 -7.35
C SER A 327 -23.94 -14.80 -6.22
N GLN A 328 -25.21 -14.39 -6.04
CA GLN A 328 -25.66 -13.57 -4.90
C GLN A 328 -25.84 -14.39 -3.61
N THR A 329 -25.63 -15.71 -3.65
CA THR A 329 -25.71 -16.61 -2.48
C THR A 329 -24.64 -17.69 -2.56
N MET A 330 -23.78 -17.80 -1.54
CA MET A 330 -22.75 -18.83 -1.43
C MET A 330 -23.25 -20.01 -0.60
N SER A 331 -22.69 -21.20 -0.82
CA SER A 331 -22.85 -22.39 0.00
C SER A 331 -21.63 -22.57 0.92
N GLU A 332 -21.80 -23.26 2.04
CA GLU A 332 -20.66 -23.70 2.87
C GLU A 332 -19.65 -24.57 2.09
N SER A 333 -20.05 -25.23 0.99
CA SER A 333 -19.13 -25.95 0.10
C SER A 333 -18.07 -25.05 -0.55
N ASP A 334 -18.36 -23.76 -0.65
CA ASP A 334 -17.55 -22.79 -1.38
C ASP A 334 -16.47 -22.19 -0.46
N LEU A 335 -16.44 -22.60 0.82
CA LEU A 335 -15.51 -22.18 1.85
C LEU A 335 -14.46 -23.29 2.14
N SER A 336 -13.24 -22.86 2.47
CA SER A 336 -12.15 -23.76 2.82
C SER A 336 -12.46 -24.59 4.08
N PRO A 337 -11.76 -25.72 4.33
CA PRO A 337 -11.92 -26.50 5.56
C PRO A 337 -11.77 -25.63 6.81
N ALA A 338 -10.68 -24.86 6.92
CA ALA A 338 -10.42 -23.97 8.05
C ALA A 338 -11.48 -22.87 8.25
N GLN A 339 -12.11 -22.38 7.18
CA GLN A 339 -13.23 -21.43 7.25
C GLN A 339 -14.50 -22.10 7.80
N ARG A 340 -14.78 -23.36 7.41
CA ARG A 340 -15.87 -24.16 7.97
C ARG A 340 -15.65 -24.56 9.42
N ASP A 341 -14.42 -24.90 9.78
CA ASP A 341 -14.05 -25.22 11.17
C ASP A 341 -14.22 -23.99 12.07
N LEU A 342 -13.85 -22.79 11.59
CA LEU A 342 -14.13 -21.54 12.31
C LEU A 342 -15.64 -21.27 12.48
N ILE A 343 -16.48 -21.56 11.48
CA ILE A 343 -17.94 -21.44 11.60
C ILE A 343 -18.47 -22.38 12.69
N ALA A 344 -18.04 -23.65 12.68
CA ALA A 344 -18.42 -24.62 13.71
C ALA A 344 -17.97 -24.19 15.10
N GLU A 345 -16.76 -23.65 15.22
CA GLU A 345 -16.15 -23.25 16.48
C GLU A 345 -16.79 -21.98 17.07
N VAL A 346 -17.04 -20.95 16.24
CA VAL A 346 -17.82 -19.77 16.64
C VAL A 346 -19.22 -20.21 17.08
N THR A 347 -19.91 -21.07 16.33
CA THR A 347 -21.23 -21.60 16.70
C THR A 347 -21.20 -22.28 18.08
N ARG A 348 -20.21 -23.17 18.29
CA ARG A 348 -20.03 -23.96 19.52
C ARG A 348 -19.77 -23.09 20.74
N GLN A 349 -18.95 -22.04 20.60
CA GLN A 349 -18.61 -21.16 21.72
C GLN A 349 -19.68 -20.10 21.99
N TYR A 350 -20.17 -19.39 20.97
CA TYR A 350 -21.10 -18.27 21.15
C TYR A 350 -22.47 -18.71 21.69
N ALA A 351 -22.89 -19.95 21.43
CA ALA A 351 -24.05 -20.54 22.09
C ALA A 351 -23.91 -20.59 23.62
N ARG A 352 -22.70 -20.81 24.17
CA ARG A 352 -22.46 -20.92 25.62
C ARG A 352 -22.64 -19.60 26.37
N ILE A 353 -22.49 -18.46 25.67
CA ILE A 353 -22.68 -17.12 26.24
C ILE A 353 -24.06 -16.51 25.89
N ASN A 354 -25.02 -17.34 25.46
CA ASN A 354 -26.37 -16.94 25.05
C ASN A 354 -26.40 -15.90 23.90
N LEU A 355 -25.41 -15.94 23.00
CA LEU A 355 -25.36 -15.08 21.81
C LEU A 355 -25.10 -15.90 20.53
N PRO A 356 -25.92 -16.92 20.22
CA PRO A 356 -25.64 -17.91 19.16
C PRO A 356 -25.44 -17.29 17.77
N LEU A 357 -24.62 -17.96 16.95
CA LEU A 357 -24.32 -17.54 15.58
C LEU A 357 -25.58 -17.61 14.70
N GLY A 358 -26.07 -16.45 14.26
CA GLY A 358 -27.30 -16.33 13.46
C GLY A 358 -27.06 -16.15 11.96
N LYS A 359 -25.90 -15.61 11.56
CA LYS A 359 -25.51 -15.44 10.14
C LYS A 359 -24.02 -15.62 9.91
N VAL A 360 -23.69 -16.17 8.75
CA VAL A 360 -22.33 -16.18 8.19
C VAL A 360 -22.35 -15.42 6.86
N TRP A 361 -21.46 -14.45 6.74
CA TRP A 361 -21.24 -13.66 5.52
C TRP A 361 -19.86 -13.96 4.96
N ALA A 362 -19.72 -13.96 3.64
CA ALA A 362 -18.41 -14.07 3.01
C ALA A 362 -18.25 -13.21 1.74
N GLY A 363 -17.01 -12.95 1.32
CA GLY A 363 -16.71 -12.31 0.04
C GLY A 363 -15.24 -11.99 -0.19
N GLY A 364 -14.87 -11.69 -1.45
CA GLY A 364 -13.52 -11.24 -1.85
C GLY A 364 -13.52 -9.90 -2.61
N PHE A 365 -14.53 -9.06 -2.33
CA PHE A 365 -14.77 -7.81 -3.04
C PHE A 365 -13.78 -6.70 -2.64
N LYS A 366 -13.58 -5.72 -3.54
CA LYS A 366 -12.72 -4.52 -3.37
C LYS A 366 -11.27 -4.79 -2.90
N ALA A 367 -10.83 -6.05 -2.89
CA ALA A 367 -9.43 -6.43 -2.83
C ALA A 367 -8.60 -5.61 -3.83
N SER A 368 -7.42 -5.14 -3.40
CA SER A 368 -6.57 -4.26 -4.20
C SER A 368 -6.09 -4.91 -5.51
N LYS A 369 -5.69 -4.05 -6.44
CA LYS A 369 -5.04 -4.40 -7.71
C LYS A 369 -3.56 -4.02 -7.75
N ALA A 370 -3.04 -3.36 -6.70
CA ALA A 370 -1.63 -2.97 -6.64
C ALA A 370 -0.72 -4.17 -6.39
N TYR A 371 -1.18 -5.14 -5.60
CA TYR A 371 -0.43 -6.35 -5.23
C TYR A 371 -0.91 -7.55 -6.06
N SER A 372 0.00 -8.47 -6.39
CA SER A 372 -0.33 -9.69 -7.14
C SER A 372 -0.57 -10.91 -6.24
N CYS A 373 0.10 -10.98 -5.07
CA CYS A 373 -0.02 -12.13 -4.19
C CYS A 373 -1.20 -12.00 -3.21
N SER A 374 -1.77 -13.14 -2.79
CA SER A 374 -2.93 -13.18 -1.90
C SER A 374 -2.67 -12.59 -0.51
N LEU A 375 -1.43 -12.69 -0.01
CA LEU A 375 -1.02 -12.20 1.31
C LEU A 375 -1.12 -10.69 1.40
N ASP A 376 -0.40 -9.98 0.53
CA ASP A 376 -0.40 -8.51 0.49
C ASP A 376 -1.79 -7.95 0.16
N ILE A 377 -2.53 -8.59 -0.76
CA ILE A 377 -3.94 -8.25 -1.05
C ILE A 377 -4.82 -8.30 0.21
N THR A 378 -4.55 -9.25 1.12
CA THR A 378 -5.34 -9.46 2.35
C THR A 378 -4.90 -8.51 3.47
N LEU A 379 -3.60 -8.27 3.61
CA LEU A 379 -3.03 -7.33 4.58
C LEU A 379 -3.36 -5.86 4.24
N ASP A 380 -3.34 -5.48 2.96
CA ASP A 380 -3.79 -4.17 2.47
C ASP A 380 -5.29 -3.97 2.71
N TRP A 381 -6.10 -4.99 2.44
CA TRP A 381 -7.53 -4.95 2.76
C TRP A 381 -7.78 -4.78 4.27
N MET A 382 -7.04 -5.49 5.11
CA MET A 382 -7.12 -5.35 6.56
C MET A 382 -6.76 -3.93 7.02
N LYS A 383 -5.72 -3.29 6.45
CA LYS A 383 -5.40 -1.88 6.73
C LYS A 383 -6.51 -0.94 6.25
N ALA A 384 -7.07 -1.16 5.05
CA ALA A 384 -8.18 -0.37 4.52
C ALA A 384 -9.45 -0.48 5.39
N VAL A 385 -9.74 -1.65 5.98
CA VAL A 385 -10.82 -1.86 6.94
C VAL A 385 -10.65 -0.98 8.17
N VAL A 386 -9.44 -0.91 8.74
CA VAL A 386 -9.14 -0.07 9.92
C VAL A 386 -9.33 1.42 9.63
N VAL A 387 -8.84 1.90 8.48
CA VAL A 387 -8.93 3.31 8.08
C VAL A 387 -10.39 3.76 7.89
N ASN A 388 -11.29 2.89 7.42
CA ASN A 388 -12.69 3.26 7.17
C ASN A 388 -13.70 2.18 7.57
N VAL A 389 -13.71 1.79 8.85
CA VAL A 389 -14.58 0.73 9.40
C VAL A 389 -16.05 0.89 9.01
N LYS A 390 -16.58 2.12 8.95
CA LYS A 390 -17.97 2.40 8.57
C LYS A 390 -18.29 2.00 7.13
N ASN A 391 -17.34 2.14 6.21
CA ASN A 391 -17.52 1.81 4.79
C ASN A 391 -17.30 0.32 4.49
N TRP A 392 -16.53 -0.40 5.32
CA TRP A 392 -16.27 -1.83 5.14
C TRP A 392 -17.22 -2.76 5.92
N LEU A 393 -17.62 -2.37 7.14
CA LEU A 393 -18.36 -3.20 8.10
C LEU A 393 -19.65 -2.50 8.58
N PRO A 394 -20.62 -2.21 7.67
CA PRO A 394 -21.85 -1.50 8.02
C PRO A 394 -22.72 -2.25 9.05
N LEU A 395 -23.71 -1.55 9.59
CA LEU A 395 -24.54 -2.01 10.72
C LEU A 395 -25.85 -2.70 10.32
N SER A 396 -26.24 -2.64 9.05
CA SER A 396 -27.44 -3.29 8.51
C SER A 396 -27.08 -4.43 7.56
N HIS A 397 -27.97 -5.42 7.45
CA HIS A 397 -27.77 -6.55 6.52
C HIS A 397 -27.94 -6.15 5.05
N GLU A 398 -28.71 -5.10 4.77
CA GLU A 398 -28.93 -4.54 3.43
C GLU A 398 -27.67 -3.82 2.95
N ASP A 399 -27.03 -3.01 3.81
CA ASP A 399 -25.72 -2.42 3.51
C ASP A 399 -24.63 -3.47 3.29
N LEU A 400 -24.66 -4.60 4.01
CA LEU A 400 -23.72 -5.70 3.78
C LEU A 400 -23.88 -6.26 2.36
N LEU A 401 -25.11 -6.61 1.97
CA LEU A 401 -25.45 -7.08 0.61
C LEU A 401 -25.07 -6.05 -0.47
N ASN A 402 -25.45 -4.79 -0.29
CA ASN A 402 -25.13 -3.70 -1.21
C ASN A 402 -23.61 -3.48 -1.38
N ARG A 403 -22.82 -3.84 -0.37
CA ARG A 403 -21.35 -3.78 -0.40
C ARG A 403 -20.67 -5.10 -0.77
N ARG A 404 -21.45 -6.05 -1.31
CA ARG A 404 -21.02 -7.35 -1.86
C ARG A 404 -20.53 -8.37 -0.83
N TRP A 405 -20.98 -8.24 0.43
CA TRP A 405 -21.01 -9.39 1.33
C TRP A 405 -22.15 -10.32 0.91
N THR A 406 -21.82 -11.59 0.67
CA THR A 406 -22.79 -12.61 0.29
C THR A 406 -23.13 -13.48 1.49
N LEU A 407 -24.41 -13.76 1.70
CA LEU A 407 -24.87 -14.66 2.77
C LEU A 407 -24.49 -16.11 2.42
N VAL A 408 -23.84 -16.80 3.35
CA VAL A 408 -23.49 -18.23 3.23
C VAL A 408 -24.67 -19.08 3.70
N ARG A 409 -25.09 -20.04 2.88
CA ARG A 409 -26.16 -20.99 3.18
C ARG A 409 -25.60 -22.34 3.62
N SER A 410 -26.00 -22.77 4.81
CA SER A 410 -25.75 -24.12 5.29
C SER A 410 -26.52 -25.16 4.49
N ARG A 411 -25.92 -26.32 4.23
CA ARG A 411 -26.59 -27.44 3.55
C ARG A 411 -27.55 -28.13 4.52
N SER A 412 -28.86 -27.95 4.30
CA SER A 412 -29.86 -28.80 4.93
C SER A 412 -29.59 -30.28 4.60
N ARG A 413 -29.61 -31.15 5.61
CA ARG A 413 -29.23 -32.57 5.48
C ARG A 413 -30.24 -33.35 4.65
N SER A 414 -29.89 -33.68 3.40
CA SER A 414 -30.57 -34.74 2.63
C SER A 414 -29.66 -35.43 1.59
N SER A 415 -29.13 -36.58 2.00
CA SER A 415 -28.75 -37.75 1.17
C SER A 415 -27.51 -37.68 0.24
N PRO A 416 -26.94 -38.85 -0.15
CA PRO A 416 -25.52 -38.94 -0.56
C PRO A 416 -25.24 -39.61 -1.94
N SER A 417 -24.03 -39.41 -2.46
CA SER A 417 -23.34 -40.34 -3.39
C SER A 417 -21.83 -40.07 -3.33
N MET A 418 -21.07 -40.93 -2.64
CA MET A 418 -20.13 -41.93 -3.19
C MET A 418 -18.81 -41.40 -3.77
N SER A 419 -17.71 -41.76 -3.10
CA SER A 419 -16.31 -41.70 -3.61
C SER A 419 -16.03 -42.87 -4.57
N PRO A 420 -14.87 -42.89 -5.26
CA PRO A 420 -13.70 -43.54 -4.67
C PRO A 420 -12.35 -42.81 -4.91
N SER A 421 -11.29 -43.36 -4.31
CA SER A 421 -9.89 -42.87 -4.23
C SER A 421 -8.94 -43.94 -4.84
N PRO A 422 -7.58 -43.91 -4.67
CA PRO A 422 -6.57 -42.84 -4.58
C PRO A 422 -5.35 -43.17 -5.53
N THR A 423 -4.10 -43.11 -5.01
CA THR A 423 -2.79 -43.54 -5.58
C THR A 423 -2.19 -42.70 -6.74
N ALA A 424 -0.87 -42.45 -6.83
CA ALA A 424 0.29 -42.81 -5.98
C ALA A 424 1.46 -41.78 -6.09
N ALA A 425 2.49 -41.94 -5.25
CA ALA A 425 3.81 -41.27 -5.27
C ALA A 425 4.92 -42.37 -5.25
N PRO A 426 6.25 -42.11 -5.21
CA PRO A 426 7.03 -40.85 -5.22
C PRO A 426 8.04 -40.87 -6.42
N SER A 427 9.30 -40.37 -6.46
CA SER A 427 10.24 -39.68 -5.55
C SER A 427 11.37 -39.00 -6.36
N GLY A 428 12.07 -38.01 -5.79
CA GLY A 428 13.34 -37.47 -6.31
C GLY A 428 14.04 -36.57 -5.28
N SER A 429 15.33 -36.76 -5.02
CA SER A 429 16.08 -36.13 -3.92
C SER A 429 17.35 -35.42 -4.39
N ALA A 430 17.61 -34.21 -3.86
CA ALA A 430 18.90 -33.55 -3.89
C ALA A 430 19.07 -32.62 -2.66
N ASP A 431 20.30 -32.53 -2.16
CA ASP A 431 20.78 -31.81 -0.98
C ASP A 431 22.29 -31.51 -1.26
N PRO A 432 22.99 -30.59 -0.56
CA PRO A 432 22.54 -29.54 0.37
C PRO A 432 23.25 -28.17 0.11
N ASN A 433 23.24 -27.26 1.11
CA ASN A 433 24.14 -26.11 1.31
C ASN A 433 23.94 -24.86 0.39
N GLU A 434 24.18 -23.60 0.81
CA GLU A 434 24.53 -23.01 2.12
C GLU A 434 24.31 -21.46 2.12
N TYR A 435 24.50 -20.82 3.29
CA TYR A 435 24.73 -19.38 3.54
C TYR A 435 23.55 -18.40 3.50
N GLU A 436 23.27 -17.81 4.68
CA GLU A 436 22.55 -16.54 4.82
C GLU A 436 23.44 -15.36 4.39
N ALA A 437 22.86 -14.34 3.77
CA ALA A 437 23.52 -13.09 3.40
C ALA A 437 22.57 -11.88 3.64
N PRO A 438 23.09 -10.64 3.77
CA PRO A 438 22.28 -9.48 4.17
C PRO A 438 21.23 -9.07 3.14
N GLU A 439 20.20 -8.35 3.58
CA GLU A 439 19.12 -7.82 2.74
C GLU A 439 19.64 -6.84 1.65
N GLU A 440 19.82 -7.32 0.41
CA GLU A 440 20.13 -6.47 -0.74
C GLU A 440 18.87 -5.73 -1.23
N ALA A 441 18.85 -4.41 -1.05
CA ALA A 441 17.72 -3.54 -1.37
C ALA A 441 17.52 -3.35 -2.90
N GLN A 442 16.89 -4.34 -3.55
CA GLN A 442 16.58 -4.33 -4.99
C GLN A 442 15.87 -3.04 -5.44
N ARG A 443 16.31 -2.47 -6.58
CA ARG A 443 15.71 -1.28 -7.20
C ARG A 443 14.80 -1.67 -8.36
N ILE A 444 13.63 -1.03 -8.47
CA ILE A 444 12.62 -1.31 -9.51
C ILE A 444 12.57 -0.17 -10.53
N LEU A 445 12.65 -0.53 -11.80
CA LEU A 445 12.49 0.40 -12.93
C LEU A 445 11.01 0.62 -13.24
N PHE A 446 10.51 1.85 -13.09
CA PHE A 446 9.09 2.16 -13.30
C PHE A 446 8.82 2.63 -14.73
N ASN A 447 8.32 1.71 -15.56
CA ASN A 447 8.03 1.95 -16.97
C ASN A 447 6.80 2.87 -17.20
N PRO A 448 6.81 3.70 -18.26
CA PRO A 448 5.66 4.51 -18.63
C PRO A 448 4.53 3.68 -19.26
N PRO A 449 3.27 4.19 -19.29
CA PRO A 449 2.10 3.51 -19.84
C PRO A 449 2.32 2.84 -21.21
N ASN A 450 1.66 1.71 -21.45
CA ASN A 450 1.81 0.96 -22.70
C ASN A 450 1.00 1.60 -23.83
N SER A 451 1.68 2.20 -24.81
CA SER A 451 1.10 2.60 -26.10
C SER A 451 0.79 1.37 -26.96
N SER A 452 -0.39 1.30 -27.58
CA SER A 452 -0.75 0.24 -28.54
C SER A 452 -0.09 0.37 -29.92
N SER A 453 0.62 1.47 -30.18
CA SER A 453 1.18 1.82 -31.51
C SER A 453 2.62 2.36 -31.49
N GLY A 454 3.23 2.58 -30.32
CA GLY A 454 4.54 3.20 -30.17
C GLY A 454 5.72 2.22 -30.33
N SER A 455 6.86 2.70 -30.82
CA SER A 455 8.09 1.90 -30.87
C SER A 455 8.68 1.69 -29.47
N PRO A 456 9.17 0.48 -29.09
CA PRO A 456 9.67 0.24 -27.73
C PRO A 456 10.91 1.04 -27.30
N ARG A 457 11.56 1.77 -28.22
CA ARG A 457 12.88 2.39 -27.99
C ARG A 457 12.84 3.86 -27.54
N SER A 458 11.76 4.60 -27.79
CA SER A 458 11.71 6.05 -27.56
C SER A 458 11.55 6.48 -26.09
N CYS A 459 11.22 5.57 -25.19
CA CYS A 459 11.00 5.89 -23.77
C CYS A 459 11.70 4.88 -22.85
N GLN A 460 12.96 4.55 -23.18
CA GLN A 460 13.83 3.81 -22.26
C GLN A 460 14.34 4.75 -21.15
N ASN A 461 14.61 4.19 -19.98
CA ASN A 461 15.07 4.95 -18.83
C ASN A 461 16.55 5.36 -18.99
N ARG A 462 16.81 6.67 -19.01
CA ARG A 462 18.12 7.28 -19.26
C ARG A 462 19.13 7.04 -18.13
N LEU A 463 18.68 6.95 -16.87
CA LEU A 463 19.55 6.61 -15.73
C LEU A 463 20.00 5.14 -15.77
N TYR A 464 19.08 4.22 -16.08
CA TYR A 464 19.39 2.81 -16.29
C TYR A 464 20.31 2.59 -17.49
N GLN A 465 20.01 3.21 -18.64
CA GLN A 465 20.90 3.21 -19.82
C GLN A 465 22.29 3.74 -19.47
N TRP A 466 22.36 4.87 -18.76
CA TRP A 466 23.62 5.44 -18.30
C TRP A 466 24.38 4.44 -17.45
N ALA A 467 23.76 3.84 -16.42
CA ALA A 467 24.41 2.89 -15.51
C ALA A 467 24.95 1.65 -16.21
N MET A 468 24.17 1.06 -17.13
CA MET A 468 24.50 -0.20 -17.81
C MET A 468 25.49 -0.04 -18.98
N ALA A 469 25.70 1.17 -19.50
CA ALA A 469 26.58 1.42 -20.64
C ALA A 469 28.03 0.94 -20.42
N SER A 470 28.56 0.14 -21.35
CA SER A 470 29.82 -0.59 -21.19
C SER A 470 31.10 0.23 -21.44
N ARG A 471 31.00 1.54 -21.74
CA ARG A 471 32.12 2.37 -22.24
C ARG A 471 32.42 3.64 -21.44
N VAL A 472 31.78 3.87 -20.30
CA VAL A 472 32.06 5.04 -19.44
C VAL A 472 33.16 4.70 -18.45
N ALA A 473 34.21 5.52 -18.37
CA ALA A 473 35.35 5.31 -17.50
C ALA A 473 35.15 5.91 -16.10
N LYS A 474 35.34 5.08 -15.07
CA LYS A 474 35.21 5.40 -13.62
C LYS A 474 33.81 5.90 -13.19
N GLU A 475 33.65 6.02 -11.88
CA GLU A 475 32.53 6.67 -11.23
C GLU A 475 32.44 8.11 -11.72
N SER A 476 31.27 8.52 -12.19
CA SER A 476 31.09 9.65 -13.10
C SER A 476 29.87 10.47 -12.68
N GLU A 477 29.88 11.77 -13.03
CA GLU A 477 28.70 12.61 -12.85
C GLU A 477 27.59 12.17 -13.83
N TYR A 478 26.35 12.12 -13.35
CA TYR A 478 25.16 11.88 -14.16
C TYR A 478 24.45 13.22 -14.38
N THR A 479 24.35 13.64 -15.64
CA THR A 479 23.58 14.81 -16.05
C THR A 479 22.12 14.41 -16.27
N TYR A 480 21.21 15.03 -15.53
CA TYR A 480 19.78 14.87 -15.76
C TYR A 480 19.41 15.62 -17.04
N VAL A 481 18.42 15.09 -17.77
CA VAL A 481 17.81 15.78 -18.92
C VAL A 481 16.61 16.57 -18.40
N PRO A 482 16.36 17.83 -18.84
CA PRO A 482 15.21 18.61 -18.40
C PRO A 482 13.90 17.82 -18.50
N THR A 483 13.10 17.78 -17.42
CA THR A 483 11.90 16.93 -17.38
C THR A 483 10.91 17.22 -18.50
N LEU A 484 10.80 18.49 -18.90
CA LEU A 484 9.92 18.94 -19.99
C LEU A 484 10.36 18.51 -21.39
N GLU A 485 11.62 18.09 -21.55
CA GLU A 485 12.14 17.54 -22.80
C GLU A 485 11.77 16.06 -22.90
N TRP A 486 12.29 15.23 -21.99
CA TRP A 486 12.05 13.78 -22.04
C TRP A 486 10.58 13.41 -21.83
N TYR A 487 9.81 14.18 -21.03
CA TYR A 487 8.38 13.92 -20.87
C TYR A 487 7.58 14.28 -22.13
N ARG A 488 8.06 15.22 -22.95
CA ARG A 488 7.41 15.54 -24.23
C ARG A 488 7.54 14.39 -25.22
N GLU A 489 8.73 13.78 -25.33
CA GLU A 489 8.93 12.55 -26.10
C GLU A 489 7.97 11.43 -25.65
N GLN A 490 7.77 11.31 -24.33
CA GLN A 490 6.83 10.36 -23.75
C GLN A 490 5.36 10.70 -24.09
N GLN A 491 4.97 11.97 -24.11
CA GLN A 491 3.64 12.39 -24.58
C GLN A 491 3.44 12.13 -26.07
N GLU A 492 4.41 12.52 -26.91
CA GLU A 492 4.38 12.36 -28.37
C GLU A 492 4.35 10.89 -28.81
N SER A 493 4.97 9.99 -28.03
CA SER A 493 4.86 8.53 -28.24
C SER A 493 3.55 7.89 -27.77
N GLY A 494 2.59 8.68 -27.25
CA GLY A 494 1.31 8.18 -26.73
C GLY A 494 1.42 7.48 -25.37
N ARG A 495 2.45 7.81 -24.57
CA ARG A 495 2.75 7.21 -23.25
C ARG A 495 2.70 8.24 -22.10
N GLY A 496 2.15 9.43 -22.34
CA GLY A 496 1.94 10.47 -21.34
C GLY A 496 0.77 10.17 -20.39
N PHE A 497 0.66 10.95 -19.31
CA PHE A 497 -0.46 10.88 -18.36
C PHE A 497 -1.35 12.12 -18.50
N GLU A 498 -2.48 12.01 -19.20
CA GLU A 498 -3.35 13.15 -19.54
C GLU A 498 -3.91 13.91 -18.32
N HIS A 499 -4.07 13.23 -17.18
CA HIS A 499 -4.56 13.83 -15.93
C HIS A 499 -3.49 14.54 -15.09
N VAL A 500 -2.21 14.45 -15.49
CA VAL A 500 -1.07 15.07 -14.80
C VAL A 500 -0.54 16.25 -15.61
N ARG A 501 -0.47 17.43 -15.01
CA ARG A 501 0.22 18.57 -15.64
C ARG A 501 1.68 18.66 -15.23
N VAL A 502 2.57 18.54 -16.21
CA VAL A 502 4.01 18.78 -16.04
C VAL A 502 4.28 20.25 -16.35
N TRP A 503 4.94 20.97 -15.44
CA TRP A 503 5.15 22.42 -15.50
C TRP A 503 6.63 22.79 -15.38
N SER A 504 7.08 23.82 -16.10
CA SER A 504 8.29 24.55 -15.69
C SER A 504 8.04 25.21 -14.34
N TRP A 505 9.08 25.34 -13.51
CA TRP A 505 8.93 26.03 -12.23
C TRP A 505 8.42 27.46 -12.41
N LYS A 506 8.85 28.19 -13.46
CA LYS A 506 8.35 29.54 -13.77
C LYS A 506 6.83 29.59 -13.93
N ALA A 507 6.26 28.70 -14.74
CA ALA A 507 4.81 28.61 -14.95
C ALA A 507 4.05 28.10 -13.71
N PHE A 508 4.66 27.20 -12.93
CA PHE A 508 4.11 26.73 -11.67
C PHE A 508 4.04 27.88 -10.63
N PHE A 509 5.12 28.66 -10.50
CA PHE A 509 5.23 29.79 -9.58
C PHE A 509 4.23 30.88 -9.91
N GLU A 510 4.07 31.21 -11.18
CA GLU A 510 3.04 32.15 -11.66
C GLU A 510 1.62 31.64 -11.33
N HIS A 511 1.30 30.38 -11.65
CA HIS A 511 -0.03 29.80 -11.43
C HIS A 511 -0.42 29.70 -9.94
N TYR A 512 0.54 29.41 -9.06
CA TYR A 512 0.31 29.29 -7.61
C TYR A 512 0.65 30.55 -6.80
N LYS A 513 1.13 31.61 -7.46
CA LYS A 513 1.57 32.90 -6.88
C LYS A 513 2.64 32.69 -5.79
N ILE A 514 3.73 32.05 -6.18
CA ILE A 514 4.91 31.82 -5.33
C ILE A 514 5.95 32.91 -5.62
N ASP A 515 6.56 33.46 -4.57
CA ASP A 515 7.63 34.46 -4.67
C ASP A 515 8.80 33.91 -5.51
N ASP A 516 9.10 34.57 -6.62
CA ASP A 516 10.22 34.26 -7.51
C ASP A 516 11.45 35.07 -7.05
N PRO A 517 12.55 34.42 -6.61
CA PRO A 517 13.71 35.11 -6.06
C PRO A 517 14.63 35.74 -7.12
N GLU A 518 14.33 35.57 -8.41
CA GLU A 518 15.09 36.10 -9.55
C GLU A 518 14.36 37.26 -10.28
N LYS A 519 13.33 37.85 -9.66
CA LYS A 519 12.52 38.97 -10.20
C LYS A 519 12.60 40.25 -9.37
#